data_AF-A0AAY5KUQ9-F1
#
_entry.id   AF-A0AAY5KUQ9-F1
#
_cell.length_a   1.000
_cell.length_b   1.000
_cell.length_c   1.000
_cell.angle_alpha   90.00
_cell.angle_beta   90.00
_cell.angle_gamma   90.00
#
_symmetry.space_group_name_H-M   'P 1'
#
loop_
_entity.id
_entity.type
_entity.pdbx_description
1 polymer ?
#
loop_
_entity_poly.entity_id
_entity_poly.type
_entity_poly.pdbx_seq_one_letter_code
_entity_poly.pdbx_strand_id
1 'polypeptide(L)'
;MCFLLQTEEDYIPYPSVHEVLGRKSPFPLILLPQFGGYWIEGTNHKPTATADPEQQPCVASHIKLETNSTAKIYRKEFMGKEHFNYYSMDTALGHLVLSMRYEVIGEQEHLRLLLRTKLKTHHDVIPISFVTFIITFLNVLFEIIQASRLIVTFDEHVISNNFKFGVIYQKFGQTTEEELFGNNNESPAFVEFLEFLGKKIELHDFKGFRGGLDVTHGQTGTESVYTTFHNKEIMFHVSTKLPYIEGDSQQLQRKRHIGNDIVAILFQEENTPFVPDMIASNFLHAYVVVQVENACSENVTYKVSVTARDDVPFFGPALPDPAIFKKGHEFREFLFTKLINAEFACYKAEKFAKLEVRAGLMLWPDMKCGRTHCVVPLTIWSVLITEDWMFCLTASGWAHQLMLVVFLVFSLVSL
;
A
#
# COMPACT_ATOMS: atom_id res chain seq x y z
N MET A 1 -19.95 1.61 38.30
CA MET A 1 -18.77 2.09 37.56
C MET A 1 -19.31 2.76 36.32
N CYS A 2 -19.50 4.09 36.37
CA CYS A 2 -20.11 4.84 35.27
C CYS A 2 -19.23 4.76 34.03
N PHE A 3 -19.80 4.28 32.93
CA PHE A 3 -19.32 4.59 31.59
C PHE A 3 -19.60 6.08 31.36
N LEU A 4 -18.58 6.92 31.48
CA LEU A 4 -18.64 8.28 30.96
C LEU A 4 -18.52 8.17 29.43
N LEU A 5 -19.66 8.26 28.76
CA LEU A 5 -19.72 8.69 27.37
C LEU A 5 -19.15 10.11 27.31
N GLN A 6 -17.95 10.29 26.76
CA GLN A 6 -17.45 11.62 26.42
C GLN A 6 -18.37 12.18 25.33
N THR A 7 -19.11 13.23 25.68
CA THR A 7 -19.90 14.04 24.74
C THR A 7 -18.95 14.89 23.89
N GLU A 8 -19.34 15.24 22.66
CA GLU A 8 -18.58 16.11 21.72
C GLU A 8 -18.15 17.47 22.32
N GLU A 9 -18.68 17.86 23.48
CA GLU A 9 -18.40 19.12 24.18
C GLU A 9 -17.07 19.16 24.97
N ASP A 10 -16.37 18.03 25.15
CA ASP A 10 -15.08 17.97 25.88
C ASP A 10 -13.84 17.98 24.97
N TYR A 11 -14.01 18.22 23.67
CA TYR A 11 -12.90 18.23 22.72
C TYR A 11 -12.10 19.53 22.81
N ILE A 12 -10.90 19.46 23.40
CA ILE A 12 -9.94 20.57 23.38
C ILE A 12 -9.21 20.52 22.04
N PRO A 13 -9.41 21.51 21.13
CA PRO A 13 -8.76 21.50 19.83
C PRO A 13 -7.25 21.66 19.96
N TYR A 14 -6.51 21.07 19.02
CA TYR A 14 -5.07 21.30 18.93
C TYR A 14 -4.78 22.79 18.69
N PRO A 15 -3.67 23.33 19.24
CA PRO A 15 -3.31 24.74 19.07
C PRO A 15 -3.10 25.07 17.59
N SER A 16 -3.49 26.27 17.18
CA SER A 16 -3.24 26.72 15.80
C SER A 16 -1.73 26.82 15.52
N VAL A 17 -1.32 26.67 14.26
CA VAL A 17 0.10 26.79 13.87
C VAL A 17 0.68 28.15 14.25
N HIS A 18 -0.11 29.23 14.14
CA HIS A 18 0.29 30.58 14.50
C HIS A 18 0.49 30.74 16.02
N GLU A 19 -0.35 30.10 16.85
CA GLU A 19 -0.13 30.06 18.31
C GLU A 19 1.16 29.34 18.68
N VAL A 20 1.47 28.23 17.99
CA VAL A 20 2.70 27.46 18.25
C VAL A 20 3.93 28.25 17.84
N LEU A 21 3.90 28.90 16.68
CA LEU A 21 4.98 29.80 16.22
C LEU A 21 5.17 31.02 17.14
N GLY A 22 4.14 31.44 17.87
CA GLY A 22 4.24 32.48 18.90
C GLY A 22 4.93 32.05 20.20
N ARG A 23 5.22 30.75 20.38
CA ARG A 23 5.91 30.20 21.56
C ARG A 23 7.42 30.17 21.36
N LYS A 24 8.17 29.82 22.42
CA LYS A 24 9.62 29.60 22.32
C LYS A 24 9.92 28.26 21.62
N SER A 25 10.83 28.28 20.65
CA SER A 25 11.40 27.09 20.01
C SER A 25 12.08 26.16 21.04
N PRO A 26 12.21 24.85 20.77
CA PRO A 26 11.84 24.15 19.53
C PRO A 26 10.34 23.82 19.45
N PHE A 27 9.81 23.84 18.23
CA PHE A 27 8.46 23.45 17.87
C PHE A 27 8.40 21.95 17.53
N PRO A 28 7.26 21.27 17.78
CA PRO A 28 7.03 19.95 17.22
C PRO A 28 7.08 20.00 15.68
N LEU A 29 7.67 18.99 15.04
CA LEU A 29 7.73 18.92 13.56
C LEU A 29 6.35 18.83 12.93
N ILE A 30 5.44 18.09 13.60
CA ILE A 30 4.06 17.90 13.14
C ILE A 30 3.11 18.33 14.23
N LEU A 31 2.10 19.10 13.84
CA LEU A 31 0.92 19.43 14.62
C LEU A 31 -0.28 18.73 13.99
N LEU A 32 -1.12 18.12 14.82
CA LEU A 32 -2.39 17.59 14.37
C LEU A 32 -3.34 18.74 14.00
N PRO A 33 -4.18 18.58 12.98
CA PRO A 33 -5.22 19.56 12.69
C PRO A 33 -6.11 19.80 13.90
N GLN A 34 -6.71 20.99 13.99
CA GLN A 34 -7.48 21.39 15.17
C GLN A 34 -8.62 20.43 15.50
N PHE A 35 -9.15 19.70 14.51
CA PHE A 35 -10.25 18.74 14.64
C PHE A 35 -9.81 17.28 14.47
N GLY A 36 -8.51 16.97 14.56
CA GLY A 36 -7.99 15.61 14.42
C GLY A 36 -7.97 15.12 12.97
N GLY A 37 -8.23 13.83 12.77
CA GLY A 37 -8.25 13.19 11.44
C GLY A 37 -6.92 12.59 10.99
N TYR A 38 -5.88 12.69 11.82
CA TYR A 38 -4.54 12.17 11.56
C TYR A 38 -3.90 11.60 12.83
N TRP A 39 -3.03 10.60 12.67
CA TRP A 39 -2.11 10.13 13.71
C TRP A 39 -0.68 10.61 13.43
N ILE A 40 0.18 10.57 14.45
CA ILE A 40 1.61 10.96 14.37
C ILE A 40 2.50 9.86 14.97
N GLU A 41 3.65 9.65 14.35
CA GLU A 41 4.76 8.83 14.85
C GLU A 41 6.06 9.66 14.89
N GLY A 42 6.94 9.37 15.86
CA GLY A 42 8.26 10.00 15.96
C GLY A 42 8.23 11.42 16.49
N THR A 43 7.70 11.62 17.70
CA THR A 43 7.62 12.93 18.37
C THR A 43 8.83 13.24 19.25
N ASN A 44 9.69 12.26 19.55
CA ASN A 44 10.90 12.44 20.33
C ASN A 44 12.14 12.58 19.42
N HIS A 45 12.78 13.75 19.47
CA HIS A 45 14.04 14.04 18.75
C HIS A 45 15.12 14.59 19.68
N LYS A 46 15.09 14.23 20.97
CA LYS A 46 16.14 14.60 21.92
C LYS A 46 17.23 13.52 21.92
N PRO A 47 18.49 13.84 21.58
CA PRO A 47 19.59 12.89 21.69
C PRO A 47 19.74 12.42 23.15
N THR A 48 19.76 11.12 23.40
CA THR A 48 19.97 10.57 24.74
C THR A 48 21.42 10.82 25.16
N ALA A 49 21.63 11.66 26.18
CA ALA A 49 22.98 12.06 26.65
C ALA A 49 23.81 10.93 27.30
N THR A 50 23.28 9.71 27.41
CA THR A 50 23.87 8.59 28.16
C THR A 50 23.79 7.24 27.44
N ALA A 51 23.56 7.21 26.12
CA ALA A 51 23.53 5.94 25.40
C ALA A 51 24.96 5.42 25.15
N ASP A 52 25.31 4.32 25.82
CA ASP A 52 26.50 3.52 25.50
C ASP A 52 26.44 3.11 24.01
N PRO A 53 27.54 3.22 23.22
CA PRO A 53 27.53 2.91 21.79
C PRO A 53 27.09 1.48 21.43
N GLU A 54 27.02 0.57 22.41
CA GLU A 54 26.71 -0.85 22.22
C GLU A 54 25.22 -1.21 22.32
N GLN A 55 24.31 -0.25 22.59
CA GLN A 55 22.88 -0.54 22.80
C GLN A 55 21.92 0.24 21.87
N GLN A 56 22.40 0.75 20.73
CA GLN A 56 21.46 1.12 19.66
C GLN A 56 20.78 -0.17 19.18
N PRO A 57 19.44 -0.33 19.31
CA PRO A 57 18.77 -1.47 18.74
C PRO A 57 19.03 -1.41 17.24
N CYS A 58 19.72 -2.41 16.73
CA CYS A 58 19.89 -2.61 15.30
C CYS A 58 18.49 -2.66 14.67
N VAL A 59 18.06 -1.55 14.05
CA VAL A 59 16.77 -1.42 13.35
C VAL A 59 16.71 -2.38 12.14
N ALA A 60 17.84 -3.04 11.80
CA ALA A 60 17.96 -3.95 10.68
C ALA A 60 17.16 -5.25 10.82
N SER A 61 16.58 -5.58 11.98
CA SER A 61 15.90 -6.87 12.15
C SER A 61 14.58 -7.01 11.36
N HIS A 62 13.92 -5.92 10.93
CA HIS A 62 12.62 -6.03 10.21
C HIS A 62 12.33 -4.92 9.18
N ILE A 63 13.31 -4.45 8.39
CA ILE A 63 13.01 -3.60 7.22
C ILE A 63 12.49 -4.49 6.09
N LYS A 64 11.19 -4.80 6.15
CA LYS A 64 10.49 -5.59 5.13
C LYS A 64 9.52 -4.70 4.38
N LEU A 65 9.63 -4.69 3.05
CA LEU A 65 8.58 -4.16 2.19
C LEU A 65 7.30 -4.97 2.43
N GLU A 66 6.27 -4.30 2.92
CA GLU A 66 4.92 -4.85 2.98
C GLU A 66 4.51 -5.17 1.52
N THR A 67 4.10 -6.40 1.26
CA THR A 67 3.64 -6.78 -0.09
C THR A 67 2.37 -7.59 0.05
N ASN A 68 1.47 -7.46 -0.92
CA ASN A 68 0.34 -8.38 -1.02
C ASN A 68 0.88 -9.76 -1.43
N SER A 69 1.23 -10.58 -0.44
CA SER A 69 1.80 -11.90 -0.66
C SER A 69 0.81 -12.80 -1.41
N THR A 70 -0.49 -12.63 -1.17
CA THR A 70 -1.58 -13.38 -1.80
C THR A 70 -1.58 -13.21 -3.32
N ALA A 71 -1.35 -11.99 -3.81
CA ALA A 71 -1.25 -11.68 -5.24
C ALA A 71 -0.16 -12.49 -5.97
N LYS A 72 0.90 -12.91 -5.27
CA LYS A 72 2.02 -13.68 -5.85
C LYS A 72 1.84 -15.19 -5.73
N ILE A 73 0.86 -15.67 -4.97
CA ILE A 73 0.70 -17.10 -4.67
C ILE A 73 0.45 -17.90 -5.94
N TYR A 74 -0.41 -17.42 -6.83
CA TYR A 74 -0.71 -18.15 -8.05
C TYR A 74 0.53 -18.33 -8.94
N ARG A 75 1.34 -17.28 -9.11
CA ARG A 75 2.61 -17.37 -9.83
C ARG A 75 3.58 -18.36 -9.19
N LYS A 76 3.72 -18.32 -7.86
CA LYS A 76 4.69 -19.15 -7.15
C LYS A 76 4.27 -20.62 -7.05
N GLU A 77 2.99 -20.85 -6.75
CA GLU A 77 2.49 -22.17 -6.36
C GLU A 77 1.64 -22.86 -7.42
N PHE A 78 1.16 -22.19 -8.47
CA PHE A 78 0.28 -22.81 -9.48
C PHE A 78 0.86 -22.73 -10.90
N MET A 79 1.46 -21.60 -11.29
CA MET A 79 2.00 -21.42 -12.64
C MET A 79 3.08 -22.45 -12.98
N GLY A 80 2.93 -23.12 -14.13
CA GLY A 80 3.86 -24.15 -14.61
C GLY A 80 3.77 -25.49 -13.86
N LYS A 81 2.83 -25.64 -12.94
CA LYS A 81 2.59 -26.86 -12.16
C LYS A 81 1.19 -27.40 -12.46
N GLU A 82 0.96 -28.69 -12.25
CA GLU A 82 -0.37 -29.28 -12.40
C GLU A 82 -1.35 -28.72 -11.35
N HIS A 83 -2.48 -28.20 -11.82
CA HIS A 83 -3.52 -27.60 -11.00
C HIS A 83 -4.82 -27.45 -11.79
N PHE A 84 -5.92 -27.24 -11.07
CA PHE A 84 -7.25 -27.03 -11.64
C PHE A 84 -7.73 -25.61 -11.37
N ASN A 85 -8.48 -25.04 -12.30
CA ASN A 85 -9.15 -23.76 -12.13
C ASN A 85 -10.64 -23.94 -12.39
N TYR A 86 -11.46 -23.36 -11.54
CA TYR A 86 -12.90 -23.47 -11.56
C TYR A 86 -13.54 -22.09 -11.52
N TYR A 87 -14.66 -21.94 -12.21
CA TYR A 87 -15.48 -20.75 -12.18
C TYR A 87 -16.88 -21.07 -11.66
N SER A 88 -17.44 -20.14 -10.90
CA SER A 88 -18.85 -20.14 -10.54
C SER A 88 -19.41 -18.74 -10.38
N MET A 89 -20.74 -18.67 -10.36
CA MET A 89 -21.50 -17.49 -10.01
C MET A 89 -22.38 -17.81 -8.81
N ASP A 90 -22.13 -17.13 -7.71
CA ASP A 90 -22.99 -17.10 -6.53
C ASP A 90 -23.92 -15.87 -6.59
N THR A 91 -25.15 -16.00 -6.09
CA THR A 91 -26.13 -14.91 -6.14
C THR A 91 -25.81 -13.76 -5.19
N ALA A 92 -25.09 -14.03 -4.08
CA ALA A 92 -24.72 -13.04 -3.08
C ALA A 92 -23.27 -12.55 -3.24
N LEU A 93 -22.32 -13.46 -3.40
CA LEU A 93 -20.89 -13.17 -3.56
C LEU A 93 -20.53 -12.79 -5.01
N GLY A 94 -21.45 -13.06 -5.93
CA GLY A 94 -21.27 -12.83 -7.35
C GLY A 94 -20.24 -13.79 -7.92
N HIS A 95 -19.18 -13.21 -8.42
CA HIS A 95 -18.24 -13.82 -9.32
C HIS A 95 -17.13 -14.57 -8.55
N LEU A 96 -16.98 -15.88 -8.79
CA LEU A 96 -16.05 -16.74 -8.06
C LEU A 96 -15.07 -17.46 -9.00
N VAL A 97 -13.77 -17.40 -8.71
CA VAL A 97 -12.73 -18.17 -9.41
C VAL A 97 -11.87 -18.90 -8.38
N LEU A 98 -11.93 -20.23 -8.38
CA LEU A 98 -11.17 -21.09 -7.49
C LEU A 98 -10.00 -21.72 -8.26
N SER A 99 -8.80 -21.63 -7.72
CA SER A 99 -7.65 -22.42 -8.15
C SER A 99 -7.31 -23.44 -7.07
N MET A 100 -7.10 -24.68 -7.49
CA MET A 100 -6.87 -25.81 -6.60
C MET A 100 -5.67 -26.62 -7.08
N ARG A 101 -4.76 -26.96 -6.17
CA ARG A 101 -3.58 -27.76 -6.48
C ARG A 101 -3.33 -28.79 -5.39
N TYR A 102 -3.16 -30.03 -5.80
CA TYR A 102 -2.66 -31.10 -4.95
C TYR A 102 -1.15 -30.92 -4.72
N GLU A 103 -0.70 -31.06 -3.48
CA GLU A 103 0.71 -31.07 -3.14
C GLU A 103 1.00 -32.01 -1.96
N VAL A 104 2.18 -32.61 -1.96
CA VAL A 104 2.66 -33.45 -0.85
C VAL A 104 3.69 -32.64 -0.07
N ILE A 105 3.45 -32.44 1.23
CA ILE A 105 4.35 -31.72 2.14
C ILE A 105 4.84 -32.75 3.17
N GLY A 106 6.12 -33.15 3.06
CA GLY A 106 6.64 -34.27 3.84
C GLY A 106 6.00 -35.59 3.40
N GLU A 107 5.32 -36.28 4.31
CA GLU A 107 4.55 -37.50 4.03
C GLU A 107 3.03 -37.27 4.00
N GLN A 108 2.58 -36.03 4.12
CA GLN A 108 1.17 -35.69 4.18
C GLN A 108 0.69 -35.02 2.89
N GLU A 109 -0.43 -35.50 2.38
CA GLU A 109 -1.08 -34.94 1.21
C GLU A 109 -1.94 -33.73 1.59
N HIS A 110 -1.80 -32.66 0.82
CA HIS A 110 -2.46 -31.39 1.03
C HIS A 110 -3.12 -30.89 -0.25
N LEU A 111 -4.14 -30.07 -0.05
CA LEU A 111 -4.84 -29.35 -1.09
C LEU A 111 -4.66 -27.85 -0.85
N ARG A 112 -3.98 -27.18 -1.77
CA ARG A 112 -3.81 -25.73 -1.77
C ARG A 112 -4.97 -25.09 -2.52
N LEU A 113 -5.66 -24.17 -1.86
CA LEU A 113 -6.84 -23.49 -2.36
C LEU A 113 -6.58 -21.99 -2.49
N LEU A 114 -7.00 -21.41 -3.60
CA LEU A 114 -6.97 -19.97 -3.85
C LEU A 114 -8.30 -19.52 -4.46
N LEU A 115 -9.19 -18.99 -3.63
CA LEU A 115 -10.52 -18.54 -4.00
C LEU A 115 -10.55 -17.03 -4.20
N ARG A 116 -10.92 -16.59 -5.39
CA ARG A 116 -11.08 -15.18 -5.74
C ARG A 116 -12.56 -14.83 -5.73
N THR A 117 -12.90 -13.79 -4.99
CA THR A 117 -14.23 -13.17 -4.97
C THR A 117 -14.14 -11.75 -5.52
N LYS A 118 -15.30 -11.11 -5.69
CA LYS A 118 -15.40 -9.69 -6.05
C LYS A 118 -14.66 -8.74 -5.07
N LEU A 119 -14.52 -9.13 -3.81
CA LEU A 119 -13.99 -8.25 -2.75
C LEU A 119 -12.58 -8.63 -2.31
N LYS A 120 -12.26 -9.92 -2.31
CA LYS A 120 -11.02 -10.45 -1.73
C LYS A 120 -10.62 -11.78 -2.35
N THR A 121 -9.31 -12.05 -2.33
CA THR A 121 -8.75 -13.38 -2.59
C THR A 121 -8.41 -14.07 -1.27
N HIS A 122 -8.94 -15.26 -1.08
CA HIS A 122 -8.70 -16.14 0.07
C HIS A 122 -7.73 -17.25 -0.33
N HIS A 123 -6.73 -17.51 0.50
CA HIS A 123 -5.73 -18.55 0.30
C HIS A 123 -5.70 -19.46 1.53
N ASP A 124 -5.67 -20.77 1.31
CA ASP A 124 -5.51 -21.76 2.37
C ASP A 124 -4.78 -23.03 1.88
N VAL A 125 -4.29 -23.84 2.81
CA VAL A 125 -3.67 -25.15 2.57
C VAL A 125 -4.24 -26.14 3.58
N ILE A 126 -5.02 -27.11 3.09
CA ILE A 126 -5.74 -28.05 3.96
C ILE A 126 -5.26 -29.48 3.71
N PRO A 127 -5.12 -30.33 4.76
CA PRO A 127 -4.78 -31.74 4.56
C PRO A 127 -5.91 -32.53 3.90
N ILE A 128 -5.57 -33.52 3.08
CA ILE A 128 -6.56 -34.32 2.32
C ILE A 128 -7.47 -35.16 3.22
N SER A 129 -7.03 -35.48 4.43
CA SER A 129 -7.87 -36.13 5.45
C SER A 129 -9.16 -35.37 5.77
N PHE A 130 -9.24 -34.07 5.43
CA PHE A 130 -10.43 -33.23 5.61
C PHE A 130 -11.26 -33.04 4.31
N VAL A 131 -10.88 -33.66 3.18
CA VAL A 131 -11.43 -33.40 1.83
C VAL A 131 -12.76 -34.10 1.53
N THR A 132 -13.23 -35.03 2.36
CA THR A 132 -14.54 -35.71 2.17
C THR A 132 -15.72 -34.73 2.06
N PHE A 133 -15.60 -33.51 2.58
CA PHE A 133 -16.60 -32.44 2.48
C PHE A 133 -16.52 -31.60 1.18
N ILE A 134 -15.40 -31.62 0.45
CA ILE A 134 -15.14 -30.74 -0.71
C ILE A 134 -15.68 -31.33 -2.03
N ILE A 135 -15.75 -32.66 -2.14
CA ILE A 135 -16.20 -33.36 -3.36
C ILE A 135 -17.65 -32.98 -3.72
N THR A 136 -18.51 -32.74 -2.72
CA THR A 136 -19.88 -32.24 -2.94
C THR A 136 -19.94 -30.84 -3.55
N PHE A 137 -18.90 -30.01 -3.33
CA PHE A 137 -18.82 -28.62 -3.76
C PHE A 137 -18.36 -28.48 -5.22
N LEU A 138 -17.43 -29.34 -5.65
CA LEU A 138 -16.89 -29.38 -7.01
C LEU A 138 -17.96 -29.72 -8.07
N ASN A 139 -19.05 -30.39 -7.67
CA ASN A 139 -20.14 -30.77 -8.57
C ASN A 139 -20.92 -29.57 -9.16
N VAL A 140 -20.74 -28.36 -8.63
CA VAL A 140 -21.41 -27.12 -9.10
C VAL A 140 -20.43 -26.19 -9.84
N LEU A 141 -19.16 -26.57 -9.94
CA LEU A 141 -18.10 -25.74 -10.49
C LEU A 141 -17.77 -26.13 -11.93
N PHE A 142 -17.67 -25.15 -12.83
CA PHE A 142 -17.26 -25.38 -14.20
C PHE A 142 -15.74 -25.24 -14.31
N GLU A 143 -15.07 -26.27 -14.85
CA GLU A 143 -13.63 -26.24 -15.09
C GLU A 143 -13.27 -25.23 -16.19
N ILE A 144 -12.26 -24.40 -15.92
CA ILE A 144 -11.75 -23.42 -16.88
C ILE A 144 -10.45 -23.94 -17.49
N ILE A 145 -10.52 -24.38 -18.75
CA ILE A 145 -9.36 -24.87 -19.50
C ILE A 145 -8.50 -23.67 -19.98
N GLN A 146 -7.18 -23.74 -19.76
CA GLN A 146 -6.18 -22.78 -20.28
C GLN A 146 -6.31 -21.32 -19.78
N ALA A 147 -6.83 -21.08 -18.58
CA ALA A 147 -6.96 -19.73 -18.01
C ALA A 147 -5.76 -19.22 -17.20
N SER A 148 -4.73 -20.03 -16.94
CA SER A 148 -3.67 -19.69 -15.98
C SER A 148 -2.96 -18.37 -16.27
N ARG A 149 -2.75 -18.02 -17.56
CA ARG A 149 -2.15 -16.73 -17.94
C ARG A 149 -3.04 -15.53 -17.58
N LEU A 150 -4.35 -15.64 -17.75
CA LEU A 150 -5.29 -14.58 -17.38
C LEU A 150 -5.40 -14.47 -15.87
N ILE A 151 -5.44 -15.61 -15.17
CA ILE A 151 -5.54 -15.65 -13.70
C ILE A 151 -4.31 -15.02 -13.05
N VAL A 152 -3.09 -15.32 -13.52
CA VAL A 152 -1.89 -14.69 -12.94
C VAL A 152 -1.85 -13.18 -13.21
N THR A 153 -2.27 -12.73 -14.40
CA THR A 153 -2.37 -11.30 -14.71
C THR A 153 -3.42 -10.62 -13.85
N PHE A 154 -4.55 -11.28 -13.60
CA PHE A 154 -5.55 -10.82 -12.65
C PHE A 154 -4.96 -10.74 -11.24
N ASP A 155 -4.36 -11.79 -10.67
CA ASP A 155 -3.87 -11.71 -9.29
C ASP A 155 -2.80 -10.63 -9.09
N GLU A 156 -1.93 -10.45 -10.07
CA GLU A 156 -0.81 -9.52 -9.96
C GLU A 156 -1.14 -8.09 -10.39
N HIS A 157 -2.39 -7.79 -10.78
CA HIS A 157 -2.79 -6.44 -11.16
C HIS A 157 -2.60 -5.39 -10.05
N VAL A 158 -2.66 -5.84 -8.79
CA VAL A 158 -2.44 -5.01 -7.59
C VAL A 158 -0.96 -4.81 -7.26
N ILE A 159 -0.03 -5.52 -7.92
CA ILE A 159 1.40 -5.41 -7.65
C ILE A 159 1.97 -4.24 -8.45
N SER A 160 2.18 -3.10 -7.77
CA SER A 160 2.96 -2.02 -8.34
C SER A 160 4.46 -2.19 -8.06
N ASN A 161 5.25 -2.03 -9.14
CA ASN A 161 6.70 -1.84 -9.06
C ASN A 161 7.11 -0.39 -9.26
N ASN A 162 6.15 0.50 -9.50
CA ASN A 162 6.38 1.89 -9.84
C ASN A 162 5.71 2.78 -8.79
N PHE A 163 6.49 3.66 -8.18
CA PHE A 163 6.03 4.55 -7.12
C PHE A 163 6.33 5.99 -7.48
N LYS A 164 5.45 6.88 -7.04
CA LYS A 164 5.62 8.32 -7.20
C LYS A 164 5.33 9.02 -5.89
N PHE A 165 6.25 9.88 -5.47
CA PHE A 165 6.16 10.56 -4.19
C PHE A 165 6.39 12.06 -4.37
N GLY A 166 5.57 12.86 -3.71
CA GLY A 166 5.77 14.30 -3.63
C GLY A 166 7.01 14.63 -2.80
N VAL A 167 7.74 15.67 -3.17
CA VAL A 167 8.78 16.27 -2.31
C VAL A 167 8.50 17.76 -2.21
N ILE A 168 8.15 18.20 -1.01
CA ILE A 168 7.75 19.57 -0.71
C ILE A 168 8.82 20.19 0.17
N TYR A 169 9.30 21.37 -0.22
CA TYR A 169 10.27 22.14 0.54
C TYR A 169 9.55 23.19 1.40
N GLN A 170 9.72 23.14 2.72
CA GLN A 170 9.19 24.11 3.66
C GLN A 170 10.32 24.92 4.29
N LYS A 171 10.28 26.24 4.07
CA LYS A 171 11.19 27.20 4.72
C LYS A 171 10.65 27.62 6.07
N PHE A 172 11.52 28.25 6.87
CA PHE A 172 11.15 28.78 8.17
C PHE A 172 9.89 29.66 8.11
N GLY A 173 8.92 29.35 8.97
CA GLY A 173 7.70 30.13 9.15
C GLY A 173 6.64 29.98 8.05
N GLN A 174 6.89 29.23 6.97
CA GLN A 174 5.88 28.97 5.94
C GLN A 174 4.78 28.06 6.50
N THR A 175 3.52 28.49 6.37
CA THR A 175 2.36 27.80 6.96
C THR A 175 1.17 27.68 6.02
N THR A 176 1.27 28.22 4.81
CA THR A 176 0.20 28.19 3.80
C THR A 176 0.60 27.36 2.58
N GLU A 177 -0.39 26.79 1.89
CA GLU A 177 -0.18 26.03 0.65
C GLU A 177 0.57 26.84 -0.42
N GLU A 178 0.20 28.12 -0.57
CA GLU A 178 0.82 29.06 -1.50
C GLU A 178 2.31 29.25 -1.22
N GLU A 179 2.69 29.42 0.05
CA GLU A 179 4.09 29.55 0.43
C GLU A 179 4.90 28.27 0.15
N LEU A 180 4.33 27.10 0.44
CA LEU A 180 4.97 25.80 0.26
C LEU A 180 5.23 25.52 -1.23
N PHE A 181 4.22 25.71 -2.09
CA PHE A 181 4.38 25.51 -3.53
C PHE A 181 5.01 26.70 -4.25
N GLY A 182 5.12 27.87 -3.62
CA GLY A 182 5.75 29.07 -4.19
C GLY A 182 7.29 29.07 -4.18
N ASN A 183 7.93 28.06 -3.56
CA ASN A 183 9.38 27.99 -3.46
C ASN A 183 10.06 27.72 -4.82
N ASN A 184 10.88 28.66 -5.30
CA ASN A 184 11.63 28.52 -6.57
C ASN A 184 13.14 28.30 -6.41
N ASN A 185 13.68 28.59 -5.24
CA ASN A 185 15.11 28.45 -4.98
C ASN A 185 15.34 27.22 -4.11
N GLU A 186 16.33 26.42 -4.48
CA GLU A 186 16.83 25.27 -3.73
C GLU A 186 18.01 25.74 -2.87
N SER A 187 17.98 25.43 -1.57
CA SER A 187 19.12 25.67 -0.69
C SER A 187 20.20 24.59 -0.90
N PRO A 188 21.45 24.82 -0.45
CA PRO A 188 22.47 23.77 -0.43
C PRO A 188 22.03 22.50 0.33
N ALA A 189 21.33 22.68 1.46
CA ALA A 189 20.84 21.58 2.27
C ALA A 189 19.76 20.75 1.55
N PHE A 190 18.86 21.42 0.83
CA PHE A 190 17.82 20.75 0.06
C PHE A 190 18.42 20.03 -1.15
N VAL A 191 19.35 20.64 -1.88
CA VAL A 191 20.09 19.99 -2.97
C VAL A 191 20.80 18.74 -2.47
N GLU A 192 21.52 18.81 -1.34
CA GLU A 192 22.16 17.65 -0.72
C GLU A 192 21.18 16.53 -0.39
N PHE A 193 19.99 16.88 0.11
CA PHE A 193 18.94 15.90 0.40
C PHE A 193 18.36 15.28 -0.88
N LEU A 194 18.16 16.06 -1.94
CA LEU A 194 17.70 15.56 -3.24
C LEU A 194 18.70 14.58 -3.87
N GLU A 195 20.00 14.86 -3.77
CA GLU A 195 21.07 13.94 -4.18
C GLU A 195 21.08 12.66 -3.33
N PHE A 196 20.77 12.77 -2.04
CA PHE A 196 20.60 11.62 -1.16
C PHE A 196 19.39 10.75 -1.53
N LEU A 197 18.28 11.35 -1.97
CA LEU A 197 17.07 10.63 -2.41
C LEU A 197 17.28 9.86 -3.72
N GLY A 198 18.07 10.36 -4.65
CA GLY A 198 18.20 9.70 -5.93
C GLY A 198 19.08 10.42 -6.93
N LYS A 199 19.10 9.87 -8.13
CA LYS A 199 19.82 10.47 -9.25
C LYS A 199 18.97 11.59 -9.84
N LYS A 200 19.56 12.76 -10.02
CA LYS A 200 19.01 13.81 -10.88
C LYS A 200 19.02 13.34 -12.34
N ILE A 201 17.86 13.38 -12.98
CA ILE A 201 17.65 12.95 -14.36
C ILE A 201 17.12 14.11 -15.20
N GLU A 202 17.45 14.14 -16.49
CA GLU A 202 16.74 14.96 -17.47
C GLU A 202 15.44 14.26 -17.86
N LEU A 203 14.35 15.01 -17.96
CA LEU A 203 13.04 14.46 -18.31
C LEU A 203 12.92 14.20 -19.80
N HIS A 204 13.53 15.04 -20.64
CA HIS A 204 13.50 14.84 -22.08
C HIS A 204 14.08 13.47 -22.44
N ASP A 205 13.32 12.69 -23.20
CA ASP A 205 13.70 11.35 -23.64
C ASP A 205 13.96 10.30 -22.54
N PHE A 206 13.62 10.59 -21.27
CA PHE A 206 13.79 9.64 -20.16
C PHE A 206 13.04 8.32 -20.42
N LYS A 207 13.73 7.18 -20.21
CA LYS A 207 13.21 5.84 -20.54
C LYS A 207 12.69 5.04 -19.35
N GLY A 208 12.89 5.52 -18.12
CA GLY A 208 12.37 4.87 -16.91
C GLY A 208 10.91 5.25 -16.61
N PHE A 209 10.41 4.81 -15.47
CA PHE A 209 9.09 5.19 -14.99
C PHE A 209 8.96 6.71 -14.79
N ARG A 210 8.11 7.36 -15.60
CA ARG A 210 7.98 8.82 -15.64
C ARG A 210 7.08 9.45 -14.56
N GLY A 211 6.37 8.67 -13.74
CA GLY A 211 5.50 9.22 -12.68
C GLY A 211 4.31 10.07 -13.12
N GLY A 212 4.08 10.25 -14.43
CA GLY A 212 3.12 11.21 -14.97
C GLY A 212 3.74 12.55 -15.41
N LEU A 213 5.06 12.69 -15.28
CA LEU A 213 5.81 13.80 -15.86
C LEU A 213 5.89 13.68 -17.39
N ASP A 214 6.07 14.83 -18.04
CA ASP A 214 6.24 14.96 -19.48
C ASP A 214 7.71 14.76 -19.87
N VAL A 215 7.95 13.74 -20.68
CA VAL A 215 9.26 13.37 -21.21
C VAL A 215 9.45 13.80 -22.67
N THR A 216 8.45 14.50 -23.23
CA THR A 216 8.35 14.81 -24.66
C THR A 216 8.41 16.30 -24.95
N HIS A 217 7.58 17.12 -24.28
CA HIS A 217 7.42 18.53 -24.60
C HIS A 217 7.94 19.48 -23.51
N GLY A 218 8.52 18.95 -22.42
CA GLY A 218 9.09 19.74 -21.32
C GLY A 218 8.05 20.50 -20.49
N GLN A 219 6.77 20.09 -20.51
CA GLN A 219 5.69 20.82 -19.81
C GLN A 219 5.74 20.69 -18.29
N THR A 220 6.49 19.74 -17.74
CA THR A 220 6.56 19.45 -16.30
C THR A 220 7.95 19.67 -15.73
N GLY A 221 8.68 20.63 -16.30
CA GLY A 221 10.08 20.90 -15.96
C GLY A 221 11.06 20.16 -16.88
N THR A 222 12.35 20.43 -16.69
CA THR A 222 13.43 19.85 -17.49
C THR A 222 14.10 18.65 -16.81
N GLU A 223 14.00 18.57 -15.48
CA GLU A 223 14.68 17.58 -14.66
C GLU A 223 13.83 17.12 -13.48
N SER A 224 14.17 15.96 -12.93
CA SER A 224 13.61 15.47 -11.66
C SER A 224 14.61 14.57 -10.92
N VAL A 225 14.20 14.01 -9.78
CA VAL A 225 14.96 13.01 -9.02
C VAL A 225 14.29 11.66 -9.19
N TYR A 226 15.10 10.64 -9.48
CA TYR A 226 14.65 9.27 -9.72
C TYR A 226 15.61 8.28 -9.07
N THR A 227 15.09 7.16 -8.55
CA THR A 227 15.92 6.05 -8.06
C THR A 227 15.26 4.71 -8.33
N THR A 228 16.07 3.66 -8.29
CA THR A 228 15.59 2.29 -8.14
C THR A 228 15.84 1.82 -6.71
N PHE A 229 14.91 1.03 -6.16
CA PHE A 229 14.98 0.49 -4.81
C PHE A 229 14.32 -0.90 -4.76
N HIS A 230 15.07 -1.95 -4.42
CA HIS A 230 14.59 -3.34 -4.42
C HIS A 230 13.79 -3.72 -5.69
N ASN A 231 14.32 -3.39 -6.87
CA ASN A 231 13.69 -3.58 -8.19
C ASN A 231 12.37 -2.82 -8.40
N LYS A 232 12.14 -1.76 -7.62
CA LYS A 232 11.05 -0.80 -7.80
C LYS A 232 11.59 0.50 -8.34
N GLU A 233 10.89 1.10 -9.28
CA GLU A 233 11.20 2.43 -9.82
C GLU A 233 10.47 3.50 -9.00
N ILE A 234 11.18 4.54 -8.58
CA ILE A 234 10.62 5.63 -7.80
C ILE A 234 10.89 6.95 -8.52
N MET A 235 9.82 7.64 -8.89
CA MET A 235 9.86 9.00 -9.43
C MET A 235 9.47 9.99 -8.33
N PHE A 236 10.28 11.02 -8.11
CA PHE A 236 9.92 12.09 -7.18
C PHE A 236 9.30 13.27 -7.91
N HIS A 237 8.19 13.82 -7.40
CA HIS A 237 7.63 15.08 -7.84
C HIS A 237 8.17 16.20 -6.95
N VAL A 238 9.34 16.74 -7.32
CA VAL A 238 10.03 17.77 -6.53
C VAL A 238 9.42 19.13 -6.80
N SER A 239 8.88 19.80 -5.77
CA SER A 239 8.13 21.05 -5.93
C SER A 239 8.93 22.15 -6.66
N THR A 240 10.23 22.30 -6.35
CA THR A 240 11.13 23.29 -6.96
C THR A 240 11.52 22.96 -8.42
N LYS A 241 11.40 21.69 -8.84
CA LYS A 241 11.73 21.25 -10.21
C LYS A 241 10.53 21.23 -11.14
N LEU A 242 9.32 21.34 -10.58
CA LEU A 242 8.09 21.53 -11.34
C LEU A 242 7.92 23.01 -11.75
N PRO A 243 7.27 23.28 -12.90
CA PRO A 243 7.11 24.64 -13.41
C PRO A 243 6.45 25.57 -12.40
N TYR A 244 7.00 26.76 -12.27
CA TYR A 244 6.40 27.87 -11.52
C TYR A 244 5.63 28.78 -12.46
N ILE A 245 4.44 29.20 -12.06
CA ILE A 245 3.64 30.18 -12.80
C ILE A 245 3.50 31.44 -11.95
N GLU A 246 4.10 32.54 -12.38
CA GLU A 246 3.94 33.83 -11.70
C GLU A 246 2.47 34.28 -11.72
N GLY A 247 1.96 34.73 -10.57
CA GLY A 247 0.57 35.14 -10.40
C GLY A 247 -0.43 34.00 -10.14
N ASP A 248 -0.02 32.72 -10.22
CA ASP A 248 -0.84 31.58 -9.80
C ASP A 248 -0.57 31.26 -8.32
N SER A 249 -1.34 31.84 -7.40
CA SER A 249 -1.18 31.60 -5.95
C SER A 249 -1.33 30.13 -5.55
N GLN A 250 -2.08 29.33 -6.32
CA GLN A 250 -2.27 27.90 -6.05
C GLN A 250 -1.18 27.02 -6.66
N GLN A 251 -0.34 27.57 -7.54
CA GLN A 251 0.68 26.84 -8.29
C GLN A 251 0.14 25.51 -8.84
N LEU A 252 -0.94 25.59 -9.62
CA LEU A 252 -1.73 24.44 -10.06
C LEU A 252 -0.90 23.38 -10.79
N GLN A 253 0.15 23.77 -11.53
CA GLN A 253 1.04 22.82 -12.19
C GLN A 253 1.78 21.94 -11.17
N ARG A 254 2.26 22.52 -10.08
CA ARG A 254 2.93 21.78 -9.00
C ARG A 254 1.93 20.92 -8.25
N LYS A 255 0.80 21.53 -7.86
CA LYS A 255 -0.28 20.87 -7.11
C LYS A 255 -0.93 19.72 -7.88
N ARG A 256 -1.04 19.80 -9.21
CA ARG A 256 -1.59 18.71 -10.04
C ARG A 256 -0.74 17.44 -9.99
N HIS A 257 0.57 17.55 -9.79
CA HIS A 257 1.42 16.37 -9.64
C HIS A 257 1.44 15.93 -8.18
N ILE A 258 1.95 16.78 -7.28
CA ILE A 258 2.16 16.45 -5.86
C ILE A 258 0.83 16.20 -5.14
N GLY A 259 -0.18 17.01 -5.40
CA GLY A 259 -1.51 16.85 -4.81
C GLY A 259 -2.28 15.63 -5.31
N ASN A 260 -1.79 14.93 -6.34
CA ASN A 260 -2.33 13.65 -6.82
C ASN A 260 -1.43 12.45 -6.45
N ASP A 261 -0.36 12.67 -5.68
CA ASP A 261 0.38 11.60 -5.05
C ASP A 261 -0.34 11.14 -3.78
N ILE A 262 -0.03 9.92 -3.36
CA ILE A 262 -0.62 9.32 -2.15
C ILE A 262 0.21 9.69 -0.91
N VAL A 263 1.54 9.70 -1.08
CA VAL A 263 2.51 9.96 -0.02
C VAL A 263 3.46 11.07 -0.47
N ALA A 264 3.79 11.99 0.46
CA ALA A 264 4.77 13.05 0.21
C ALA A 264 5.82 13.14 1.31
N ILE A 265 7.04 13.51 0.93
CA ILE A 265 8.11 13.95 1.81
C ILE A 265 8.00 15.46 1.99
N LEU A 266 8.05 15.93 3.23
CA LEU A 266 8.19 17.35 3.54
C LEU A 266 9.59 17.59 4.10
N PHE A 267 10.42 18.33 3.37
CA PHE A 267 11.78 18.66 3.79
C PHE A 267 11.84 20.02 4.47
N GLN A 268 12.56 20.09 5.60
CA GLN A 268 12.75 21.30 6.40
C GLN A 268 14.23 21.50 6.73
N GLU A 269 14.73 22.72 6.53
CA GLU A 269 16.04 23.15 7.05
C GLU A 269 15.96 23.62 8.49
N GLU A 270 14.95 24.46 8.75
CA GLU A 270 14.73 25.08 10.04
C GLU A 270 13.45 24.54 10.65
N ASN A 271 13.47 24.40 11.97
CA ASN A 271 12.37 23.82 12.72
C ASN A 271 11.10 24.65 12.54
N THR A 272 10.16 24.10 11.77
CA THR A 272 8.89 24.74 11.41
C THR A 272 7.78 23.72 11.61
N PRO A 273 6.71 24.02 12.36
CA PRO A 273 5.60 23.11 12.51
C PRO A 273 4.86 22.91 11.17
N PHE A 274 4.56 21.65 10.84
CA PHE A 274 3.71 21.27 9.72
C PHE A 274 2.35 20.75 10.21
N VAL A 275 1.27 21.13 9.53
CA VAL A 275 -0.06 20.56 9.73
C VAL A 275 -0.50 19.94 8.40
N PRO A 276 -0.93 18.66 8.35
CA PRO A 276 -1.36 18.01 7.10
C PRO A 276 -2.42 18.80 6.31
N ASP A 277 -3.32 19.48 7.01
CA ASP A 277 -4.38 20.31 6.41
C ASP A 277 -3.86 21.60 5.75
N MET A 278 -2.57 21.93 5.87
CA MET A 278 -1.95 23.01 5.10
C MET A 278 -2.04 22.77 3.59
N ILE A 279 -2.12 21.50 3.16
CA ILE A 279 -2.18 21.13 1.74
C ILE A 279 -3.53 20.48 1.47
N ALA A 280 -4.37 21.16 0.69
CA ALA A 280 -5.69 20.69 0.34
C ALA A 280 -5.60 19.65 -0.79
N SER A 281 -5.59 18.37 -0.41
CA SER A 281 -5.54 17.25 -1.36
C SER A 281 -6.54 16.15 -1.04
N ASN A 282 -7.08 15.60 -2.13
CA ASN A 282 -7.92 14.42 -2.12
C ASN A 282 -7.12 13.11 -2.11
N PHE A 283 -5.84 13.13 -2.43
CA PHE A 283 -5.01 11.96 -2.64
C PHE A 283 -3.89 11.81 -1.62
N LEU A 284 -3.33 12.91 -1.12
CA LEU A 284 -2.32 12.86 -0.07
C LEU A 284 -2.95 12.36 1.23
N HIS A 285 -2.50 11.19 1.68
CA HIS A 285 -2.99 10.53 2.90
C HIS A 285 -1.89 10.29 3.93
N ALA A 286 -0.61 10.38 3.54
CA ALA A 286 0.52 10.25 4.45
C ALA A 286 1.66 11.22 4.09
N TYR A 287 2.33 11.72 5.12
CA TYR A 287 3.49 12.61 5.03
C TYR A 287 4.64 12.08 5.87
N VAL A 288 5.85 12.13 5.31
CA VAL A 288 7.11 11.91 6.04
C VAL A 288 7.82 13.25 6.14
N VAL A 289 7.86 13.83 7.34
CA VAL A 289 8.53 15.11 7.60
C VAL A 289 9.99 14.83 7.96
N VAL A 290 10.90 15.44 7.23
CA VAL A 290 12.35 15.28 7.37
C VAL A 290 12.98 16.65 7.62
N GLN A 291 13.40 16.89 8.87
CA GLN A 291 14.16 18.09 9.22
C GLN A 291 15.65 17.76 9.28
N VAL A 292 16.48 18.48 8.53
CA VAL A 292 17.94 18.30 8.56
C VAL A 292 18.60 19.11 9.69
N GLU A 293 19.65 18.56 10.26
CA GLU A 293 20.60 19.24 11.15
C GLU A 293 22.03 19.01 10.65
N ASN A 294 22.90 20.01 10.87
CA ASN A 294 24.29 19.99 10.41
C ASN A 294 24.42 19.72 8.90
N ALA A 295 23.49 20.26 8.10
CA ALA A 295 23.51 20.13 6.64
C ALA A 295 24.84 20.60 6.05
N CYS A 296 25.24 20.01 4.92
CA CYS A 296 26.47 20.31 4.20
C CYS A 296 27.75 20.10 5.04
N SER A 297 27.71 19.15 5.98
CA SER A 297 28.86 18.76 6.82
C SER A 297 29.06 17.24 6.80
N GLU A 298 30.09 16.73 7.46
CA GLU A 298 30.30 15.26 7.58
C GLU A 298 29.33 14.59 8.56
N ASN A 299 28.67 15.36 9.42
CA ASN A 299 27.83 14.87 10.52
C ASN A 299 26.34 15.19 10.29
N VAL A 300 25.86 15.13 9.05
CA VAL A 300 24.45 15.39 8.72
C VAL A 300 23.53 14.39 9.44
N THR A 301 22.54 14.94 10.14
CA THR A 301 21.48 14.16 10.80
C THR A 301 20.12 14.62 10.35
N TYR A 302 19.15 13.72 10.35
CA TYR A 302 17.77 13.97 9.97
C TYR A 302 16.83 13.58 11.11
N LYS A 303 16.03 14.53 11.58
CA LYS A 303 14.87 14.26 12.43
C LYS A 303 13.70 13.87 11.55
N VAL A 304 13.03 12.78 11.89
CA VAL A 304 11.97 12.22 11.06
C VAL A 304 10.72 12.02 11.88
N SER A 305 9.62 12.62 11.42
CA SER A 305 8.27 12.35 11.95
C SER A 305 7.37 11.91 10.82
N VAL A 306 6.36 11.12 11.14
CA VAL A 306 5.36 10.65 10.17
C VAL A 306 3.98 11.04 10.63
N THR A 307 3.13 11.41 9.68
CA THR A 307 1.69 11.58 9.94
C THR A 307 0.88 11.05 8.78
N ALA A 308 -0.26 10.45 9.08
CA ALA A 308 -1.21 9.96 8.07
C ALA A 308 -2.63 10.07 8.59
N ARG A 309 -3.61 10.01 7.69
CA ARG A 309 -5.02 10.06 8.06
C ARG A 309 -5.41 8.91 8.99
N ASP A 310 -6.42 9.13 9.83
CA ASP A 310 -6.87 8.15 10.83
C ASP A 310 -7.37 6.83 10.21
N ASP A 311 -7.84 6.86 8.96
CA ASP A 311 -8.27 5.66 8.23
C ASP A 311 -7.11 4.90 7.55
N VAL A 312 -5.89 5.43 7.61
CA VAL A 312 -4.67 4.75 7.16
C VAL A 312 -4.12 3.93 8.34
N PRO A 313 -4.01 2.60 8.23
CA PRO A 313 -3.42 1.80 9.29
C PRO A 313 -1.93 2.12 9.46
N PHE A 314 -1.37 1.80 10.62
CA PHE A 314 0.07 1.88 10.84
C PHE A 314 0.87 1.10 9.79
N PHE A 315 2.02 1.62 9.39
CA PHE A 315 2.92 1.02 8.40
C PHE A 315 4.37 1.05 8.85
N GLY A 316 5.10 -0.03 8.60
CA GLY A 316 6.50 -0.15 8.99
C GLY A 316 7.47 0.54 8.02
N PRO A 317 8.77 0.57 8.33
CA PRO A 317 9.38 0.24 9.63
C PRO A 317 9.04 1.27 10.72
N ALA A 318 9.01 0.86 11.98
CA ALA A 318 8.79 1.79 13.10
C ALA A 318 9.96 2.77 13.25
N LEU A 319 9.68 4.02 13.62
CA LEU A 319 10.71 5.02 13.91
C LEU A 319 11.51 4.63 15.15
N PRO A 320 12.83 4.87 15.17
CA PRO A 320 13.64 4.71 16.37
C PRO A 320 13.24 5.75 17.44
N ASP A 321 13.66 5.51 18.67
CA ASP A 321 13.53 6.48 19.77
C ASP A 321 14.91 6.75 20.37
N PRO A 322 15.51 7.94 20.13
CA PRO A 322 14.96 9.10 19.42
C PRO A 322 14.86 8.92 17.90
N ALA A 323 13.88 9.58 17.28
CA ALA A 323 13.58 9.50 15.84
C ALA A 323 14.56 10.37 15.02
N ILE A 324 15.84 10.02 15.09
CA ILE A 324 16.96 10.71 14.45
C ILE A 324 17.78 9.69 13.65
N PHE A 325 18.14 10.04 12.42
CA PHE A 325 18.97 9.24 11.55
C PHE A 325 20.23 10.00 11.14
N LYS A 326 21.34 9.30 10.94
CA LYS A 326 22.51 9.86 10.22
C LYS A 326 22.29 9.71 8.72
N LYS A 327 22.81 10.66 7.92
CA LYS A 327 22.86 10.51 6.47
C LYS A 327 23.66 9.24 6.11
N GLY A 328 23.05 8.33 5.36
CA GLY A 328 23.70 7.08 4.98
C GLY A 328 22.73 6.02 4.49
N HIS A 329 23.27 4.82 4.22
CA HIS A 329 22.53 3.69 3.68
C HIS A 329 21.36 3.26 4.58
N GLU A 330 21.56 3.23 5.90
CA GLU A 330 20.51 2.82 6.85
C GLU A 330 19.28 3.74 6.80
N PHE A 331 19.50 5.06 6.76
CA PHE A 331 18.40 6.00 6.62
C PHE A 331 17.72 5.88 5.26
N ARG A 332 18.48 5.63 4.20
CA ARG A 332 17.94 5.46 2.84
C ARG A 332 17.05 4.22 2.74
N GLU A 333 17.49 3.10 3.29
CA GLU A 333 16.70 1.85 3.38
C GLU A 333 15.42 2.07 4.21
N PHE A 334 15.54 2.74 5.36
CA PHE A 334 14.40 3.09 6.21
C PHE A 334 13.38 3.95 5.44
N LEU A 335 13.83 5.08 4.87
CA LEU A 335 12.98 6.08 4.24
C LEU A 335 12.19 5.49 3.07
N PHE A 336 12.86 4.77 2.16
CA PHE A 336 12.17 4.21 0.99
C PHE A 336 11.22 3.07 1.35
N THR A 337 11.60 2.23 2.31
CA THR A 337 10.69 1.20 2.82
C THR A 337 9.47 1.84 3.47
N LYS A 338 9.67 2.90 4.27
CA LYS A 338 8.59 3.64 4.94
C LYS A 338 7.64 4.29 3.94
N LEU A 339 8.16 4.92 2.88
CA LEU A 339 7.34 5.54 1.82
C LEU A 339 6.50 4.52 1.06
N ILE A 340 7.10 3.39 0.66
CA ILE A 340 6.38 2.34 -0.07
C ILE A 340 5.31 1.69 0.82
N ASN A 341 5.65 1.40 2.08
CA ASN A 341 4.69 0.83 3.02
C ASN A 341 3.57 1.83 3.37
N ALA A 342 3.87 3.12 3.44
CA ALA A 342 2.87 4.18 3.57
C ALA A 342 1.86 4.12 2.42
N GLU A 343 2.32 4.03 1.17
CA GLU A 343 1.42 3.93 0.01
C GLU A 343 0.56 2.66 0.06
N PHE A 344 1.16 1.52 0.45
CA PHE A 344 0.41 0.27 0.65
C PHE A 344 -0.63 0.35 1.76
N ALA A 345 -0.34 1.04 2.86
CA ALA A 345 -1.31 1.29 3.92
C ALA A 345 -2.42 2.23 3.45
N CYS A 346 -2.10 3.26 2.67
CA CYS A 346 -3.09 4.17 2.12
C CYS A 346 -4.09 3.47 1.20
N TYR A 347 -3.72 2.40 0.48
CA TYR A 347 -4.72 1.62 -0.30
C TYR A 347 -5.81 0.97 0.57
N LYS A 348 -5.52 0.73 1.86
CA LYS A 348 -6.50 0.19 2.83
C LYS A 348 -7.44 1.25 3.37
N ALA A 349 -7.16 2.54 3.15
CA ALA A 349 -8.02 3.65 3.53
C ALA A 349 -9.32 3.64 2.72
N GLU A 350 -10.41 4.15 3.29
CA GLU A 350 -11.77 3.96 2.76
C GLU A 350 -11.91 4.44 1.31
N LYS A 351 -11.28 5.58 1.01
CA LYS A 351 -11.32 6.21 -0.31
C LYS A 351 -10.69 5.34 -1.40
N PHE A 352 -9.55 4.74 -1.11
CA PHE A 352 -8.79 3.96 -2.08
C PHE A 352 -9.29 2.52 -2.18
N ALA A 353 -9.70 1.91 -1.06
CA ALA A 353 -10.29 0.57 -1.05
C ALA A 353 -11.52 0.48 -1.99
N LYS A 354 -12.36 1.53 -2.01
CA LYS A 354 -13.51 1.61 -2.93
C LYS A 354 -13.11 1.65 -4.41
N LEU A 355 -11.99 2.31 -4.73
CA LEU A 355 -11.47 2.40 -6.10
C LEU A 355 -10.81 1.08 -6.54
N GLU A 356 -10.08 0.42 -5.66
CA GLU A 356 -9.44 -0.87 -5.92
C GLU A 356 -10.49 -1.95 -6.23
N VAL A 357 -11.55 -2.04 -5.43
CA VAL A 357 -12.68 -2.97 -5.69
C VAL A 357 -13.31 -2.71 -7.07
N ARG A 358 -13.47 -1.43 -7.45
CA ARG A 358 -14.01 -1.06 -8.77
C ARG A 358 -13.08 -1.46 -9.91
N ALA A 359 -11.77 -1.29 -9.76
CA ALA A 359 -10.79 -1.67 -10.77
C ALA A 359 -10.73 -3.20 -10.97
N GLY A 360 -10.69 -3.97 -9.87
CA GLY A 360 -10.72 -5.43 -9.93
C GLY A 360 -11.99 -5.98 -10.60
N LEU A 361 -13.14 -5.33 -10.36
CA LEU A 361 -14.40 -5.64 -11.04
C LEU A 361 -14.36 -5.48 -12.56
N MET A 362 -13.62 -4.49 -13.07
CA MET A 362 -13.51 -4.24 -14.51
C MET A 362 -12.66 -5.30 -15.24
N LEU A 363 -11.78 -6.01 -14.54
CA LEU A 363 -10.97 -7.09 -15.10
C LEU A 363 -11.73 -8.43 -15.18
N TRP A 364 -12.85 -8.53 -14.47
CA TRP A 364 -13.63 -9.77 -14.39
C TRP A 364 -14.27 -10.20 -15.73
N PRO A 365 -14.84 -9.30 -16.55
CA PRO A 365 -15.38 -9.66 -17.86
C PRO A 365 -14.34 -10.29 -18.81
N ASP A 366 -13.08 -9.86 -18.75
CA ASP A 366 -12.01 -10.40 -19.59
C ASP A 366 -11.63 -11.84 -19.20
N MET A 367 -11.73 -12.20 -17.91
CA MET A 367 -11.58 -13.58 -17.45
C MET A 367 -12.67 -14.51 -18.02
N LYS A 368 -13.88 -14.00 -18.33
CA LYS A 368 -14.95 -14.79 -18.98
C LYS A 368 -14.65 -15.08 -20.45
N CYS A 369 -13.98 -14.15 -21.13
CA CYS A 369 -13.79 -14.16 -22.58
C CYS A 369 -12.67 -15.10 -23.05
N GLY A 370 -11.83 -15.58 -22.12
CA GLY A 370 -10.88 -16.68 -22.34
C GLY A 370 -11.58 -18.02 -22.60
N ARG A 371 -12.25 -18.16 -23.74
CA ARG A 371 -12.91 -19.38 -24.25
C ARG A 371 -13.86 -20.08 -23.26
N THR A 372 -14.95 -19.42 -22.87
CA THR A 372 -16.16 -20.12 -22.37
C THR A 372 -17.05 -20.65 -23.49
N HIS A 373 -16.54 -20.81 -24.72
CA HIS A 373 -17.15 -21.69 -25.73
C HIS A 373 -16.59 -23.11 -25.57
N CYS A 374 -16.84 -23.73 -24.43
CA CYS A 374 -16.85 -25.17 -24.27
C CYS A 374 -18.11 -25.50 -23.46
N VAL A 375 -19.25 -25.46 -24.15
CA VAL A 375 -20.38 -26.29 -23.74
C VAL A 375 -19.90 -27.72 -23.98
N VAL A 376 -19.34 -28.35 -22.95
CA VAL A 376 -19.24 -29.81 -22.95
C VAL A 376 -20.60 -30.29 -22.45
N PRO A 377 -21.40 -30.99 -23.27
CA PRO A 377 -22.61 -31.63 -22.79
C PRO A 377 -22.23 -32.55 -21.63
N LEU A 378 -23.11 -32.67 -20.64
CA LEU A 378 -23.10 -33.75 -19.66
C LEU A 378 -23.02 -35.09 -20.38
N THR A 379 -21.81 -35.58 -20.66
CA THR A 379 -21.47 -36.92 -21.17
C THR A 379 -19.96 -36.96 -21.34
N ILE A 380 -19.25 -37.31 -20.27
CA ILE A 380 -17.94 -38.01 -20.20
C ILE A 380 -17.48 -37.83 -18.74
N TRP A 381 -18.18 -38.47 -17.81
CA TRP A 381 -17.70 -38.77 -16.45
C TRP A 381 -18.17 -40.17 -16.02
N SER A 382 -18.32 -41.08 -17.00
CA SER A 382 -18.73 -42.46 -16.79
C SER A 382 -17.55 -43.45 -16.74
N VAL A 383 -16.31 -43.00 -16.50
CA VAL A 383 -15.12 -43.91 -16.56
C VAL A 383 -14.19 -43.83 -15.33
N LEU A 384 -14.56 -43.15 -14.25
CA LEU A 384 -13.81 -43.23 -12.97
C LEU A 384 -14.65 -43.66 -11.76
N ILE A 385 -15.82 -44.24 -12.00
CA ILE A 385 -16.57 -44.98 -10.99
C ILE A 385 -16.56 -46.45 -11.40
N THR A 386 -15.47 -47.14 -11.12
CA THR A 386 -15.47 -48.62 -11.12
C THR A 386 -16.08 -49.09 -9.80
N GLU A 387 -17.38 -49.40 -9.90
CA GLU A 387 -18.16 -50.48 -9.25
C GLU A 387 -18.17 -50.76 -7.73
N ASP A 388 -17.52 -50.02 -6.83
CA ASP A 388 -17.60 -50.36 -5.38
C ASP A 388 -18.26 -49.32 -4.45
N TRP A 389 -18.86 -48.24 -4.97
CA TRP A 389 -19.42 -47.17 -4.12
C TRP A 389 -20.93 -46.95 -4.26
N MET A 390 -21.64 -47.87 -4.92
CA MET A 390 -23.08 -47.74 -5.21
C MET A 390 -23.98 -48.55 -4.26
N PHE A 391 -23.65 -48.59 -2.97
CA PHE A 391 -24.53 -49.13 -1.93
C PHE A 391 -24.45 -48.26 -0.68
N CYS A 392 -25.12 -47.09 -0.68
CA CYS A 392 -25.63 -46.45 0.55
C CYS A 392 -26.46 -45.16 0.35
N LEU A 393 -27.03 -44.89 -0.83
CA LEU A 393 -27.81 -43.66 -1.05
C LEU A 393 -29.24 -43.95 -1.53
N THR A 394 -30.04 -44.51 -0.64
CA THR A 394 -31.51 -44.38 -0.69
C THR A 394 -32.04 -44.17 0.73
N ALA A 395 -32.22 -42.91 1.14
CA ALA A 395 -33.34 -42.44 1.97
C ALA A 395 -33.04 -41.06 2.58
N SER A 396 -33.98 -40.14 2.34
CA SER A 396 -34.39 -39.01 3.19
C SER A 396 -33.39 -37.91 3.58
N GLY A 397 -33.74 -36.66 3.23
CA GLY A 397 -33.69 -35.57 4.20
C GLY A 397 -32.56 -34.54 4.10
N TRP A 398 -32.16 -34.11 2.91
CA TRP A 398 -31.13 -33.06 2.74
C TRP A 398 -31.73 -31.64 2.80
N ALA A 399 -32.10 -31.19 4.00
CA ALA A 399 -32.33 -29.77 4.29
C ALA A 399 -31.45 -29.26 5.46
N HIS A 400 -30.83 -30.15 6.23
CA HIS A 400 -29.97 -29.80 7.37
C HIS A 400 -28.46 -29.79 7.03
N GLN A 401 -28.04 -30.45 5.95
CA GLN A 401 -26.63 -30.50 5.52
C GLN A 401 -26.22 -29.33 4.62
N LEU A 402 -27.17 -28.59 4.05
CA LEU A 402 -26.89 -27.32 3.35
C LEU A 402 -26.52 -26.20 4.35
N MET A 403 -27.06 -26.26 5.57
CA MET A 403 -26.82 -25.29 6.65
C MET A 403 -25.40 -25.38 7.25
N LEU A 404 -24.81 -26.58 7.34
CA LEU A 404 -23.44 -26.77 7.82
C LEU A 404 -22.39 -26.23 6.84
N VAL A 405 -22.71 -26.28 5.54
CA VAL A 405 -21.86 -25.78 4.45
C VAL A 405 -21.90 -24.25 4.38
N VAL A 406 -23.06 -23.65 4.63
CA VAL A 406 -23.18 -22.20 4.88
C VAL A 406 -22.43 -21.81 6.15
N PHE A 407 -22.42 -22.63 7.21
CA PHE A 407 -21.69 -22.34 8.45
C PHE A 407 -20.17 -22.34 8.33
N LEU A 408 -19.58 -23.16 7.45
CA LEU A 408 -18.12 -23.15 7.24
C LEU A 408 -17.68 -21.96 6.37
N VAL A 409 -18.48 -21.60 5.37
CA VAL A 409 -18.29 -20.38 4.58
C VAL A 409 -18.55 -19.14 5.45
N PHE A 410 -19.57 -19.14 6.32
CA PHE A 410 -19.79 -18.06 7.30
C PHE A 410 -18.72 -18.01 8.38
N SER A 411 -18.15 -19.13 8.83
CA SER A 411 -17.06 -19.12 9.82
C SER A 411 -15.73 -18.65 9.23
N LEU A 412 -15.49 -18.86 7.93
CA LEU A 412 -14.34 -18.31 7.20
C LEU A 412 -14.54 -16.85 6.74
N VAL A 413 -15.78 -16.35 6.75
CA VAL A 413 -16.14 -14.97 6.36
C VAL A 413 -16.51 -14.08 7.57
N SER A 414 -16.76 -14.66 8.75
CA SER A 414 -17.12 -13.93 10.00
C SER A 414 -15.98 -13.88 11.04
N LEU A 415 -14.72 -13.99 10.62
CA LEU A 415 -13.53 -13.75 11.44
C LEU A 415 -12.57 -12.78 10.74
#